data_AF-A0A2V7YLQ1-F1
#
_entry.id   AF-A0A2V7YLQ1-F1
#
_cell.length_a   1.000
_cell.length_b   1.000
_cell.length_c   1.000
_cell.angle_alpha   90.00
_cell.angle_beta   90.00
_cell.angle_gamma   90.00
#
_symmetry.space_group_name_H-M   'P 1'
#
loop_
_entity.id
_entity.type
_entity.pdbx_description
1 polymer ?
#
loop_
_entity_poly.entity_id
_entity_poly.type
_entity_poly.pdbx_seq_one_letter_code
_entity_poly.pdbx_strand_id
1 'polypeptide(L)'
;MELIATHIGADFDAFAAALVARRLHRQAKLFFPGSREGSVRRMIEARGIEVPEVRHKEIDPAALTRVILCDIRQRDRIGIVADWLAANPKIEVWAYDHHPASA
;
A
#
# COMPACT_ATOMS: atom_id res chain seq x y z
N MET A 1 7.80 -3.39 -12.04
CA MET A 1 6.38 -3.34 -11.63
C MET A 1 6.24 -2.28 -10.55
N GLU A 2 5.18 -1.48 -10.59
CA GLU A 2 4.89 -0.49 -9.54
C GLU A 2 3.84 -1.02 -8.58
N LEU A 3 4.02 -0.73 -7.29
CA LEU A 3 3.13 -1.18 -6.21
C LEU A 3 2.66 0.03 -5.40
N ILE A 4 1.37 0.10 -5.09
CA ILE A 4 0.81 1.03 -4.10
C ILE A 4 0.56 0.24 -2.83
N ALA A 5 1.06 0.74 -1.70
CA ALA A 5 0.89 0.13 -0.39
C ALA A 5 0.59 1.18 0.69
N THR A 6 0.04 0.73 1.81
CA THR A 6 -0.31 1.54 2.98
C THR A 6 0.38 1.02 4.23
N HIS A 7 0.09 1.60 5.40
CA HIS A 7 0.36 0.90 6.66
C HIS A 7 -0.50 -0.36 6.82
N ILE A 8 -0.05 -1.28 7.67
CA ILE A 8 -0.85 -2.40 8.18
C ILE A 8 -2.05 -1.87 8.96
N GLY A 9 -3.19 -2.56 8.91
CA GLY A 9 -4.40 -2.03 9.54
C GLY A 9 -4.93 -0.80 8.80
N ALA A 10 -4.95 -0.83 7.46
CA ALA A 10 -5.37 0.31 6.64
C ALA A 10 -6.76 0.81 7.06
N ASP A 11 -6.84 2.06 7.47
CA ASP A 11 -8.07 2.75 7.85
C ASP A 11 -8.71 3.43 6.62
N PHE A 12 -9.65 4.35 6.84
CA PHE A 12 -10.32 5.02 5.74
C PHE A 12 -9.40 5.98 4.97
N ASP A 13 -8.43 6.63 5.62
CA ASP A 13 -7.55 7.58 4.95
C ASP A 13 -6.57 6.82 4.05
N ALA A 14 -5.86 5.84 4.62
CA ALA A 14 -5.01 4.93 3.86
C ALA A 14 -5.72 4.24 2.69
N PHE A 15 -6.96 3.75 2.91
CA PHE A 15 -7.75 3.13 1.86
C PHE A 15 -8.10 4.12 0.74
N ALA A 16 -8.63 5.29 1.08
CA ALA A 16 -9.02 6.31 0.10
C ALA A 16 -7.81 6.83 -0.67
N ALA A 17 -6.72 7.15 0.03
CA ALA A 17 -5.46 7.59 -0.55
C ALA A 17 -4.91 6.56 -1.55
N ALA A 18 -4.93 5.28 -1.21
CA ALA A 18 -4.46 4.22 -2.12
C ALA A 18 -5.33 4.08 -3.38
N LEU A 19 -6.65 4.25 -3.28
CA LEU A 19 -7.55 4.26 -4.44
C LEU A 19 -7.29 5.48 -5.35
N VAL A 20 -7.09 6.66 -4.77
CA VAL A 20 -6.74 7.87 -5.53
C VAL A 20 -5.36 7.73 -6.17
N ALA A 21 -4.38 7.21 -5.45
CA ALA A 21 -3.04 6.95 -5.97
C ALA A 21 -3.08 6.00 -7.16
N ARG A 22 -3.94 4.96 -7.15
CA ARG A 22 -4.14 4.07 -8.30
C ARG A 22 -4.73 4.79 -9.51
N ARG A 23 -5.53 5.84 -9.29
CA ARG A 23 -6.08 6.65 -10.38
C ARG A 23 -5.02 7.54 -11.04
N LEU A 24 -4.06 8.03 -10.26
CA LEU A 24 -2.88 8.77 -10.73
C LEU A 24 -1.86 7.83 -11.41
N HIS A 25 -1.62 6.68 -10.79
CA HIS A 25 -0.64 5.67 -11.21
C HIS A 25 -1.36 4.44 -11.77
N ARG A 26 -1.96 4.59 -12.96
CA ARG A 26 -2.88 3.59 -13.54
C ARG A 26 -2.28 2.19 -13.73
N GLN A 27 -0.96 2.09 -13.85
CA GLN A 27 -0.24 0.83 -14.03
C GLN A 27 0.16 0.17 -12.70
N ALA A 28 0.14 0.92 -11.59
CA ALA A 28 0.51 0.40 -10.28
C ALA A 28 -0.54 -0.57 -9.74
N LYS A 29 -0.06 -1.63 -9.11
CA LYS A 29 -0.89 -2.66 -8.46
C LYS A 29 -1.15 -2.24 -7.02
N LEU A 30 -2.39 -2.40 -6.57
CA LEU A 30 -2.78 -2.09 -5.20
C LEU A 30 -2.49 -3.30 -4.30
N PHE A 31 -1.81 -3.08 -3.18
CA PHE A 31 -1.48 -4.13 -2.22
C PHE A 31 -1.61 -3.59 -0.79
N PHE A 32 -2.39 -4.27 0.04
CA PHE A 32 -2.48 -3.96 1.46
C PHE A 32 -1.58 -4.95 2.23
N PRO A 33 -0.51 -4.49 2.93
CA PRO A 33 0.46 -5.38 3.57
C PRO A 33 -0.07 -6.10 4.82
N GLY A 34 -1.32 -5.83 5.20
CA GLY A 34 -2.01 -6.46 6.30
C GLY A 34 -3.52 -6.31 6.14
N SER A 35 -4.28 -6.67 7.17
CA SER A 35 -5.73 -6.46 7.16
C SER A 35 -6.07 -4.97 7.08
N ARG A 36 -7.19 -4.65 6.44
CA ARG A 36 -7.87 -3.36 6.61
C ARG A 36 -8.59 -3.33 7.95
N GLU A 37 -8.85 -2.14 8.48
CA GLU A 37 -9.70 -1.99 9.66
C GLU A 37 -11.09 -2.64 9.48
N GLY A 38 -11.71 -3.05 10.59
CA GLY A 38 -13.03 -3.68 10.56
C GLY A 38 -14.12 -2.78 9.97
N SER A 39 -14.06 -1.48 10.24
CA SER A 39 -14.95 -0.45 9.70
C SER A 39 -14.88 -0.38 8.17
N VAL A 40 -13.67 -0.32 7.61
CA VAL A 40 -13.41 -0.28 6.16
C VAL A 40 -13.90 -1.55 5.49
N ARG A 41 -13.60 -2.73 6.05
CA ARG A 41 -14.07 -4.02 5.50
C ARG A 41 -15.59 -4.10 5.44
N ARG A 42 -16.28 -3.73 6.53
CA ARG A 42 -17.75 -3.70 6.57
C ARG A 42 -18.33 -2.73 5.55
N MET A 43 -17.70 -1.57 5.35
CA MET A 43 -18.13 -0.59 4.36
C MET A 43 -18.00 -1.14 2.93
N ILE A 44 -16.83 -1.72 2.60
CA ILE A 44 -16.57 -2.33 1.28
C ILE A 44 -17.61 -3.42 0.99
N GLU A 45 -17.84 -4.31 1.94
CA GLU A 45 -18.80 -5.41 1.82
C GLU A 45 -20.23 -4.89 1.66
N ALA A 46 -20.68 -4.00 2.56
CA ALA A 46 -22.04 -3.46 2.54
C ALA A 46 -22.36 -2.64 1.27
N ARG A 47 -21.33 -2.07 0.62
CA ARG A 47 -21.47 -1.28 -0.60
C ARG A 47 -21.13 -2.06 -1.88
N GLY A 48 -20.68 -3.32 -1.76
CA GLY A 48 -20.24 -4.11 -2.91
C GLY A 48 -19.08 -3.47 -3.68
N ILE A 49 -18.15 -2.81 -2.97
CA ILE A 49 -17.02 -2.13 -3.62
C ILE A 49 -16.00 -3.17 -4.08
N GLU A 50 -15.70 -3.19 -5.36
CA GLU A 50 -14.60 -3.98 -5.90
C GLU A 50 -13.27 -3.28 -5.65
N VAL A 51 -12.35 -3.98 -4.98
CA VAL A 51 -10.99 -3.51 -4.74
C VAL A 51 -10.03 -4.44 -5.49
N PRO A 52 -9.44 -4.00 -6.62
CA PRO A 52 -8.56 -4.85 -7.43
C PRO A 52 -7.16 -4.94 -6.81
N GLU A 53 -7.08 -5.47 -5.59
CA GLU A 53 -5.82 -5.74 -4.91
C GLU A 53 -5.15 -7.01 -5.44
N VAL A 54 -3.83 -6.99 -5.50
CA VAL A 54 -3.04 -8.22 -5.72
C VAL A 54 -2.78 -8.89 -4.37
N ARG A 55 -2.68 -10.22 -4.35
CA ARG A 55 -2.25 -10.93 -3.13
C ARG A 55 -0.73 -10.99 -3.09
N HIS A 56 -0.18 -11.20 -1.89
CA HIS A 56 1.26 -11.35 -1.66
C HIS A 56 1.90 -12.33 -2.67
N LYS A 57 1.33 -13.53 -2.87
CA LYS A 57 1.86 -14.54 -3.80
C LYS A 57 1.95 -14.12 -5.28
N GLU A 58 1.31 -13.01 -5.66
CA GLU A 58 1.30 -12.47 -7.03
C GLU A 58 2.37 -11.39 -7.22
N ILE A 59 3.12 -11.06 -6.17
CA ILE A 59 4.15 -10.04 -6.18
C ILE A 59 5.51 -10.73 -6.16
N ASP A 60 6.33 -10.45 -7.17
CA ASP A 60 7.77 -10.69 -7.12
C ASP A 60 8.47 -9.39 -6.68
N PRO A 61 9.02 -9.32 -5.45
CA PRO A 61 9.71 -8.14 -4.95
C PRO A 61 10.94 -7.75 -5.79
N ALA A 62 11.62 -8.72 -6.41
CA ALA A 62 12.82 -8.45 -7.21
C ALA A 62 12.50 -7.72 -8.53
N ALA A 63 11.25 -7.85 -9.00
CA ALA A 63 10.72 -7.19 -10.19
C ALA A 63 10.06 -5.83 -9.89
N LEU A 64 9.98 -5.42 -8.62
CA LEU A 64 9.50 -4.09 -8.26
C LEU A 64 10.49 -3.02 -8.71
N THR A 65 9.95 -1.97 -9.31
CA THR A 65 10.70 -0.79 -9.76
C THR A 65 10.39 0.41 -8.87
N ARG A 66 9.15 0.49 -8.36
CA ARG A 66 8.70 1.55 -7.46
C ARG A 66 7.66 1.04 -6.46
N VAL A 67 7.73 1.53 -5.24
CA VAL A 67 6.68 1.41 -4.22
C VAL A 67 6.17 2.82 -3.89
N ILE A 68 4.86 3.01 -4.00
CA ILE A 68 4.14 4.25 -3.68
C ILE A 68 3.42 4.01 -2.35
N LEU A 69 3.94 4.61 -1.29
CA LEU A 69 3.36 4.56 0.05
C LEU A 69 2.27 5.62 0.19
N CYS A 70 1.10 5.23 0.68
CA CYS A 70 -0.03 6.12 0.94
C CYS A 70 -0.31 6.12 2.44
N ASP A 71 -0.47 7.33 2.99
CA ASP A 71 -0.77 7.57 4.40
C ASP A 71 0.26 6.96 5.37
N ILE A 72 1.50 6.82 4.90
CA ILE A 72 2.58 6.27 5.72
C ILE A 72 3.96 6.66 5.22
N ARG A 73 4.86 6.94 6.17
CA ARG A 73 6.31 6.98 5.95
C ARG A 73 7.14 6.24 6.99
N GLN A 74 6.49 5.52 7.90
CA GLN A 74 7.14 4.75 8.96
C GLN A 74 7.38 3.31 8.51
N ARG A 75 8.64 2.87 8.57
CA ARG A 75 9.05 1.57 8.01
C ARG A 75 8.49 0.36 8.76
N ASP A 76 8.38 0.44 10.07
CA ASP A 76 7.83 -0.61 10.94
C ASP A 76 6.33 -0.84 10.72
N ARG A 77 5.63 0.13 10.12
CA ARG A 77 4.20 0.12 9.87
C ARG A 77 3.78 -0.47 8.53
N ILE A 78 4.70 -0.79 7.61
CA ILE A 78 4.36 -1.29 6.26
C ILE A 78 4.53 -2.81 6.10
N GLY A 79 4.77 -3.53 7.20
CA GLY A 79 4.82 -5.00 7.22
C GLY A 79 5.84 -5.56 6.23
N ILE A 80 5.44 -6.59 5.47
CA ILE A 80 6.32 -7.29 4.51
C ILE A 80 6.94 -6.37 3.44
N VAL A 81 6.31 -5.22 3.14
CA VAL A 81 6.88 -4.24 2.20
C VAL A 81 8.20 -3.69 2.74
N ALA A 82 8.36 -3.57 4.06
CA ALA A 82 9.62 -3.15 4.68
C ALA A 82 10.77 -4.11 4.38
N ASP A 83 10.48 -5.42 4.35
CA ASP A 83 11.44 -6.48 4.04
C ASP A 83 11.80 -6.46 2.57
N TRP A 84 10.80 -6.25 1.69
CA TRP A 84 11.03 -6.12 0.25
C TRP A 84 11.92 -4.92 -0.07
N LEU A 85 11.66 -3.77 0.55
CA LEU A 85 12.50 -2.58 0.41
C LEU A 85 13.89 -2.79 1.01
N ALA A 86 14.03 -3.57 2.09
CA ALA A 86 15.33 -3.93 2.67
C ALA A 86 16.19 -4.74 1.68
N ALA A 87 15.58 -5.78 1.10
CA ALA A 87 16.25 -6.73 0.22
C ALA A 87 16.53 -6.15 -1.18
N ASN A 88 15.82 -5.09 -1.58
CA ASN A 88 15.87 -4.54 -2.92
C ASN A 88 16.09 -3.01 -2.89
N PRO A 89 17.32 -2.53 -2.60
CA PRO A 89 17.62 -1.10 -2.47
C PRO A 89 17.44 -0.29 -3.76
N LYS A 90 17.29 -0.98 -4.91
CA LYS A 90 17.00 -0.37 -6.22
C LYS A 90 15.55 0.11 -6.37
N ILE A 91 14.64 -0.30 -5.49
CA ILE A 91 13.23 0.09 -5.57
C ILE A 91 13.12 1.56 -5.21
N GLU A 92 12.55 2.36 -6.12
CA GLU A 92 12.24 3.75 -5.85
C GLU A 92 11.05 3.85 -4.88
N VAL A 93 11.11 4.75 -3.89
CA VAL A 93 10.02 4.93 -2.92
C VAL A 93 9.43 6.32 -3.06
N TRP A 94 8.13 6.39 -3.34
CA TRP A 94 7.33 7.62 -3.34
C TRP A 94 6.37 7.57 -2.16
N ALA A 95 6.05 8.71 -1.56
CA ALA A 95 5.10 8.79 -0.46
C ALA A 95 4.10 9.94 -0.67
N TYR A 96 2.80 9.63 -0.52
CA TYR A 96 1.74 10.60 -0.29
C TYR A 96 1.32 10.47 1.17
N ASP A 97 1.86 11.33 2.01
CA ASP A 97 1.73 11.20 3.46
C ASP A 97 1.78 12.58 4.14
N HIS A 98 1.16 12.65 5.31
CA HIS A 98 1.05 13.84 6.16
C HIS A 98 1.62 13.63 7.58
N HIS A 99 2.05 12.41 7.94
CA HIS A 99 2.61 12.10 9.25
C HIS A 99 3.98 12.75 9.46
N PRO A 100 4.46 12.92 10.71
CA PRO A 100 5.84 13.32 11.01
C PRO A 100 6.86 12.24 10.58
N ALA A 101 8.12 12.63 10.45
CA ALA A 101 9.16 11.69 10.03
C ALA A 101 9.37 10.71 11.17
N SER A 102 9.69 9.46 10.86
CA SER A 102 10.22 8.57 11.88
C SER A 102 11.44 9.25 12.51
N ALA A 103 11.53 9.17 13.84
CA ALA A 103 12.71 9.57 14.59
C ALA A 103 13.92 8.69 14.23
#